data_AF-A0A3C0MG66-F1
#
_entry.id   AF-A0A3C0MG66-F1
#
_cell.length_a   1.000
_cell.length_b   1.000
_cell.length_c   1.000
_cell.angle_alpha   90.00
_cell.angle_beta   90.00
_cell.angle_gamma   90.00
#
_symmetry.space_group_name_H-M   'P 1'
#
loop_
_entity.id
_entity.type
_entity.pdbx_description
1 polymer ?
#
loop_
_entity_poly.entity_id
_entity_poly.type
_entity_poly.pdbx_seq_one_letter_code
_entity_poly.pdbx_strand_id
1 'polypeptide(L)'
;AIVLGDHKRNLVYGRLARRLRALGLEDFSDYVDYLKGPEGPSELREMMNAVTTNLTSFFREPHHFETLERDVLPGWVKAQGQSGGRLRIWSAGCSSGEEPYSIAMTLAQCLPRGRAHDAKILATDIDTQMVATASAGLYAEDRVKGIPDRYMRAFVREAGDGRLEMADTLKALITFKPLNLFDAWPMRGPFDVIFCRNVMIYFD
;
A
#
# COMPACT_ATOMS: atom_id res chain seq x y z
N ALA A 1 -13.39 -10.41 9.83
CA ALA A 1 -12.25 -11.32 10.02
C ALA A 1 -11.64 -11.63 8.66
N ILE A 2 -10.33 -11.90 8.57
CA ILE A 2 -9.74 -12.42 7.32
C ILE A 2 -10.22 -13.86 7.17
N VAL A 3 -10.86 -14.18 6.06
CA VAL A 3 -11.46 -15.50 5.86
C VAL A 3 -10.56 -16.36 4.98
N LEU A 4 -10.05 -17.42 5.61
CA LEU A 4 -9.19 -18.42 4.99
C LEU A 4 -10.06 -19.65 4.68
N GLY A 5 -10.67 -19.67 3.49
CA GLY A 5 -11.41 -20.86 3.04
C GLY A 5 -10.49 -22.06 2.85
N ASP A 6 -11.06 -23.28 2.90
CA ASP A 6 -10.29 -24.55 2.85
C ASP A 6 -9.35 -24.67 1.64
N HIS A 7 -9.72 -24.07 0.51
CA HIS A 7 -8.89 -24.01 -0.70
C HIS A 7 -7.55 -23.26 -0.51
N LYS A 8 -7.42 -22.43 0.53
CA LYS A 8 -6.19 -21.70 0.88
C LYS A 8 -5.31 -22.43 1.90
N ARG A 9 -5.74 -23.60 2.41
CA ARG A 9 -5.03 -24.35 3.47
C ARG A 9 -3.58 -24.69 3.12
N ASN A 10 -3.33 -25.14 1.89
CA ASN A 10 -1.97 -25.47 1.43
C ASN A 10 -1.06 -24.23 1.33
N LEU A 11 -1.62 -23.09 0.94
CA LEU A 11 -0.90 -21.81 0.88
C LEU A 11 -0.54 -21.33 2.29
N VAL A 12 -1.50 -21.36 3.22
CA VAL A 12 -1.27 -21.00 4.62
C VAL A 12 -0.21 -21.93 5.23
N TYR A 13 -0.35 -23.24 5.01
CA TYR A 13 0.62 -24.24 5.49
C TYR A 13 2.05 -23.92 5.00
N GLY A 14 2.24 -23.71 3.70
CA GLY A 14 3.56 -23.45 3.13
C GLY A 14 4.21 -22.18 3.68
N ARG A 15 3.42 -21.13 3.94
CA ARG A 15 3.92 -19.86 4.45
C ARG A 15 4.23 -19.90 5.95
N LEU A 16 3.38 -20.54 6.75
CA LEU A 16 3.64 -20.74 8.17
C LEU A 16 4.79 -21.74 8.41
N ALA A 17 4.93 -22.77 7.58
CA ALA A 17 6.08 -23.70 7.67
C ALA A 17 7.44 -23.01 7.47
N ARG A 18 7.49 -21.83 6.84
CA ARG A 18 8.71 -20.99 6.82
C ARG A 18 8.95 -20.29 8.15
N ARG A 19 7.89 -19.85 8.84
CA ARG A 19 7.98 -19.24 10.18
C ARG A 19 8.49 -20.25 11.20
N LEU A 20 7.91 -21.46 11.22
CA LEU A 20 8.38 -22.56 12.08
C LEU A 20 9.89 -22.79 11.92
N ARG A 21 10.37 -22.91 10.67
CA ARG A 21 11.81 -23.05 10.37
C ARG A 21 12.65 -21.86 10.83
N ALA A 22 12.16 -20.63 10.68
CA ALA A 22 12.87 -19.43 11.13
C ALA A 22 13.01 -19.36 12.66
N LEU A 23 12.07 -19.95 13.39
CA LEU A 23 12.06 -20.02 14.86
C LEU A 23 12.69 -21.31 15.40
N GLY A 24 13.06 -22.25 14.54
CA GLY A 24 13.58 -23.56 14.94
C GLY A 24 12.55 -24.50 15.57
N LEU A 25 11.27 -24.33 15.24
CA LEU A 25 10.17 -25.15 15.75
C LEU A 25 9.86 -26.33 14.80
N GLU A 26 9.53 -27.48 15.38
CA GLU A 26 9.33 -28.74 14.62
C GLU A 26 7.88 -28.95 14.21
N ASP A 27 6.92 -28.50 15.03
CA ASP A 27 5.51 -28.65 14.74
C ASP A 27 4.67 -27.37 14.96
N PHE A 28 3.43 -27.42 14.47
CA PHE A 28 2.50 -26.30 14.56
C PHE A 28 1.90 -26.11 15.96
N SER A 29 1.89 -27.15 16.80
CA SER A 29 1.43 -27.05 18.18
C SER A 29 2.41 -26.19 18.98
N ASP A 30 3.71 -26.44 18.80
CA ASP A 30 4.80 -25.64 19.38
C ASP A 30 4.70 -24.19 18.91
N TYR A 31 4.36 -23.95 17.65
CA TYR A 31 4.15 -22.60 17.13
C TYR A 31 2.95 -21.89 17.78
N VAL A 32 1.85 -22.60 17.99
CA VAL A 32 0.68 -22.07 18.71
C VAL A 32 1.02 -21.73 20.16
N ASP A 33 1.83 -22.56 20.82
CA ASP A 33 2.25 -22.29 22.20
C ASP A 33 3.27 -21.15 22.28
N TYR A 34 4.18 -21.06 21.30
CA TYR A 34 5.09 -19.92 21.15
C TYR A 34 4.33 -18.59 21.00
N LEU A 35 3.25 -18.57 20.21
CA LEU A 35 2.38 -17.41 20.04
C LEU A 35 1.66 -16.95 21.33
N LYS A 36 1.49 -17.83 22.31
CA LYS A 36 0.91 -17.48 23.63
C LYS A 36 1.97 -16.99 24.62
N GLY A 37 3.26 -17.17 24.28
CA GLY A 37 4.39 -16.78 25.12
C GLY A 37 4.69 -15.27 25.06
N PRO A 38 5.77 -14.83 25.75
CA PRO A 38 6.17 -13.43 25.81
C PRO A 38 6.46 -12.78 24.44
N GLU A 39 7.03 -13.55 23.52
CA GLU A 39 7.35 -13.10 22.14
C GLU A 39 6.14 -13.17 21.19
N GLY A 40 5.04 -13.76 21.66
CA GLY A 40 3.82 -14.01 20.89
C GLY A 40 3.27 -12.78 20.15
N PRO A 41 3.15 -11.60 20.80
CA PRO A 41 2.67 -10.39 20.12
C PRO A 41 3.54 -9.96 18.94
N SER A 42 4.86 -10.22 18.99
CA SER A 42 5.76 -9.90 17.88
C SER A 42 5.64 -10.90 16.75
N GLU A 43 5.65 -12.19 17.08
CA GLU A 43 5.50 -13.25 16.08
C GLU A 43 4.12 -13.25 15.45
N LEU A 44 3.07 -12.83 16.15
CA LEU A 44 1.74 -12.67 15.58
C LEU A 44 1.74 -11.68 14.41
N ARG A 45 2.54 -10.61 14.47
CA ARG A 45 2.71 -9.68 13.33
C ARG A 45 3.39 -10.37 12.16
N GLU A 46 4.45 -11.13 12.41
CA GLU A 46 5.16 -11.88 11.38
C GLU A 46 4.30 -12.98 10.75
N MET A 47 3.46 -13.64 11.55
CA MET A 47 2.45 -14.61 11.09
C MET A 47 1.46 -13.94 10.14
N MET A 48 0.93 -12.76 10.51
CA MET A 48 0.03 -11.98 9.66
C MET A 48 0.69 -11.62 8.33
N ASN A 49 1.91 -11.07 8.36
CA ASN A 49 2.68 -10.73 7.16
C ASN A 49 2.95 -11.96 6.27
N ALA A 50 3.09 -13.15 6.87
CA ALA A 50 3.26 -14.37 6.10
C ALA A 50 1.97 -14.77 5.38
N VAL A 51 0.79 -14.66 5.99
CA VAL A 51 -0.46 -15.18 5.39
C VAL A 51 -1.14 -14.21 4.43
N THR A 52 -0.78 -12.92 4.43
CA THR A 52 -1.29 -11.90 3.50
C THR A 52 -0.77 -12.09 2.07
N THR A 53 -1.64 -11.98 1.06
CA THR A 53 -1.23 -12.10 -0.35
C THR A 53 -1.05 -10.71 -0.94
N ASN A 54 0.21 -10.31 -1.12
CA ASN A 54 0.59 -8.93 -1.42
C ASN A 54 0.92 -8.72 -2.91
N LEU A 55 0.09 -9.25 -3.84
CA LEU A 55 0.31 -9.03 -5.26
C LEU A 55 -0.22 -7.66 -5.70
N THR A 56 0.69 -6.74 -5.97
CA THR A 56 0.40 -5.41 -6.50
C THR A 56 1.42 -5.03 -7.59
N SER A 57 1.08 -4.05 -8.41
CA SER A 57 1.93 -3.50 -9.46
C SER A 57 1.55 -2.05 -9.72
N PHE A 58 2.51 -1.26 -10.21
CA PHE A 58 2.24 0.12 -10.62
C PHE A 58 1.15 0.15 -11.70
N PHE A 59 0.24 1.12 -11.58
CA PHE A 59 -0.89 1.34 -12.49
C PHE A 59 -1.74 0.09 -12.78
N ARG A 60 -1.86 -0.84 -11.80
CA ARG A 60 -2.78 -1.97 -11.90
C ARG A 60 -4.20 -1.49 -12.17
N GLU A 61 -4.88 -2.07 -13.17
CA GLU A 61 -6.19 -1.60 -13.68
C GLU A 61 -6.16 -0.09 -13.99
N PRO A 62 -5.45 0.31 -15.07
CA PRO A 62 -5.07 1.70 -15.34
C PRO A 62 -6.25 2.67 -15.47
N HIS A 63 -7.43 2.17 -15.87
CA HIS A 63 -8.65 2.96 -16.02
C HIS A 63 -9.08 3.70 -14.75
N HIS A 64 -8.74 3.23 -13.55
CA HIS A 64 -9.00 3.96 -12.31
C HIS A 64 -8.18 5.26 -12.21
N PHE A 65 -6.93 5.23 -12.66
CA PHE A 65 -6.06 6.41 -12.68
C PHE A 65 -6.45 7.37 -13.80
N GLU A 66 -6.94 6.85 -14.93
CA GLU A 66 -7.51 7.65 -16.01
C GLU A 66 -8.79 8.38 -15.54
N THR A 67 -9.66 7.69 -14.79
CA THR A 67 -10.86 8.28 -14.19
C THR A 67 -10.48 9.36 -13.16
N LEU A 68 -9.47 9.09 -12.33
CA LEU A 68 -8.93 10.07 -11.39
C LEU A 68 -8.45 11.33 -12.13
N GLU A 69 -7.66 11.15 -13.19
CA GLU A 69 -7.11 12.23 -14.03
C GLU A 69 -8.18 13.03 -14.76
N ARG A 70 -9.15 12.37 -15.39
CA ARG A 70 -10.08 13.00 -16.35
C ARG A 70 -11.37 13.48 -15.73
N ASP A 71 -11.87 12.79 -14.72
CA ASP A 71 -13.23 13.03 -14.20
C ASP A 71 -13.19 13.61 -12.79
N VAL A 72 -12.38 13.02 -11.90
CA VAL A 72 -12.37 13.37 -10.48
C VAL A 72 -11.61 14.67 -10.22
N LEU A 73 -10.33 14.74 -10.64
CA LEU A 73 -9.47 15.89 -10.34
C LEU A 73 -9.98 17.20 -10.98
N PRO A 74 -10.43 17.23 -12.24
CA PRO A 74 -10.95 18.47 -12.84
C PRO A 74 -12.21 18.97 -12.13
N GLY A 75 -13.13 18.08 -11.79
CA GLY A 75 -14.33 18.41 -11.02
C GLY A 75 -14.00 18.97 -9.65
N TRP A 76 -13.06 18.34 -8.94
CA TRP A 76 -12.58 18.80 -7.63
C TRP A 76 -11.92 20.18 -7.72
N VAL A 77 -11.00 20.38 -8.68
CA VAL A 77 -10.31 21.66 -8.91
C VAL A 77 -11.29 22.80 -9.19
N LYS A 78 -12.36 22.52 -9.95
CA LYS A 78 -13.44 23.47 -10.25
C LYS A 78 -14.26 23.80 -9.01
N ALA A 79 -14.63 22.80 -8.21
CA ALA A 79 -15.45 22.97 -7.02
C ALA A 79 -14.75 23.81 -5.93
N GLN A 80 -13.44 23.66 -5.76
CA GLN A 80 -12.69 24.37 -4.72
C GLN A 80 -12.40 25.85 -5.04
N GLY A 81 -12.66 26.30 -6.28
CA GLY A 81 -12.52 27.70 -6.67
C GLY A 81 -11.11 28.25 -6.45
N GLN A 82 -10.94 29.57 -6.27
CA GLN A 82 -9.65 30.21 -5.98
C GLN A 82 -9.20 30.06 -4.52
N SER A 83 -10.12 29.75 -3.62
CA SER A 83 -9.90 29.57 -2.17
C SER A 83 -8.92 28.44 -1.84
N GLY A 84 -8.75 27.48 -2.76
CA GLY A 84 -7.96 26.28 -2.50
C GLY A 84 -8.74 25.30 -1.62
N GLY A 85 -8.40 24.01 -1.76
CA GLY A 85 -9.02 22.93 -1.00
C GLY A 85 -7.97 21.90 -0.58
N ARG A 86 -8.36 21.06 0.37
CA ARG A 86 -7.54 19.96 0.89
C ARG A 86 -7.94 18.67 0.20
N LEU A 87 -7.11 18.18 -0.72
CA LEU A 87 -7.35 16.89 -1.35
C LEU A 87 -6.85 15.79 -0.40
N ARG A 88 -7.73 14.89 0.03
CA ARG A 88 -7.43 13.77 0.90
C ARG A 88 -7.81 12.48 0.20
N ILE A 89 -6.81 11.67 -0.11
CA ILE A 89 -6.99 10.36 -0.73
C ILE A 89 -6.56 9.28 0.26
N TRP A 90 -7.27 8.16 0.29
CA TRP A 90 -6.87 6.98 1.05
C TRP A 90 -6.67 5.78 0.12
N SER A 91 -5.48 5.17 0.14
CA SER A 91 -5.22 3.83 -0.40
C SER A 91 -5.27 2.83 0.76
N ALA A 92 -6.36 2.06 0.82
CA ALA A 92 -6.67 1.09 1.85
C ALA A 92 -6.27 -0.32 1.38
N GLY A 93 -5.24 -0.88 2.01
CA GLY A 93 -4.52 -2.10 1.59
C GLY A 93 -3.47 -1.79 0.53
N CYS A 94 -2.55 -0.89 0.84
CA CYS A 94 -1.59 -0.35 -0.12
C CYS A 94 -0.46 -1.30 -0.53
N SER A 95 -0.30 -2.44 0.16
CA SER A 95 0.78 -3.41 -0.05
C SER A 95 2.14 -2.69 -0.10
N SER A 96 3.04 -3.09 -1.01
CA SER A 96 4.38 -2.53 -1.19
C SER A 96 4.44 -1.12 -1.80
N GLY A 97 3.31 -0.41 -1.89
CA GLY A 97 3.27 1.03 -2.18
C GLY A 97 3.05 1.43 -3.64
N GLU A 98 2.96 0.47 -4.55
CA GLU A 98 2.78 0.75 -5.99
C GLU A 98 1.50 1.55 -6.28
N GLU A 99 0.38 1.23 -5.63
CA GLU A 99 -0.87 1.98 -5.81
C GLU A 99 -0.76 3.44 -5.34
N PRO A 100 -0.36 3.76 -4.08
CA PRO A 100 -0.26 5.15 -3.66
C PRO A 100 0.79 5.94 -4.43
N TYR A 101 1.86 5.31 -4.93
CA TYR A 101 2.79 5.99 -5.84
C TYR A 101 2.18 6.26 -7.22
N SER A 102 1.40 5.34 -7.79
CA SER A 102 0.64 5.61 -9.02
C SER A 102 -0.36 6.76 -8.84
N ILE A 103 -1.05 6.82 -7.69
CA ILE A 103 -1.91 7.95 -7.34
C ILE A 103 -1.07 9.24 -7.28
N ALA A 104 0.04 9.23 -6.55
CA ALA A 104 0.90 10.41 -6.38
C ALA A 104 1.45 10.93 -7.72
N MET A 105 1.84 10.04 -8.63
CA MET A 105 2.27 10.38 -9.99
C MET A 105 1.14 11.04 -10.78
N THR A 106 -0.08 10.51 -10.71
CA THR A 106 -1.26 11.12 -11.32
C THR A 106 -1.53 12.52 -10.74
N LEU A 107 -1.50 12.67 -9.41
CA LEU A 107 -1.68 13.97 -8.77
C LEU A 107 -0.63 14.99 -9.18
N ALA A 108 0.65 14.59 -9.19
CA ALA A 108 1.77 15.48 -9.52
C ALA A 108 1.71 15.97 -10.97
N GLN A 109 1.11 15.18 -11.87
CA GLN A 109 0.90 15.56 -13.27
C GLN A 109 -0.30 16.48 -13.47
N CYS A 110 -1.39 16.23 -12.75
CA CYS A 110 -2.67 16.92 -12.99
C CYS A 110 -2.87 18.17 -12.14
N LEU A 111 -2.28 18.23 -10.94
CA LEU A 111 -2.44 19.37 -10.06
C LEU A 111 -1.50 20.52 -10.47
N PRO A 112 -2.00 21.77 -10.57
CA PRO A 112 -1.15 22.94 -10.79
C PRO A 112 -0.05 23.03 -9.73
N ARG A 113 1.15 23.48 -10.12
CA ARG A 113 2.35 23.57 -9.25
C ARG A 113 2.14 24.31 -7.91
N GLY A 114 1.12 25.18 -7.81
CA GLY A 114 0.75 25.88 -6.56
C GLY A 114 -0.42 25.28 -5.76
N ARG A 115 -1.12 24.26 -6.29
CA ARG A 115 -2.24 23.56 -5.60
C ARG A 115 -1.87 22.19 -5.04
N ALA A 116 -0.74 21.64 -5.46
CA ALA A 116 -0.25 20.35 -4.98
C ALA A 116 0.16 20.33 -3.50
N HIS A 117 0.37 21.50 -2.87
CA HIS A 117 0.94 21.59 -1.52
C HIS A 117 0.05 21.05 -0.40
N ASP A 118 -1.28 21.01 -0.60
CA ASP A 118 -2.22 20.48 0.40
C ASP A 118 -2.96 19.24 -0.11
N ALA A 119 -2.42 18.52 -1.10
CA ALA A 119 -2.85 17.17 -1.45
C ALA A 119 -2.10 16.17 -0.58
N LYS A 120 -2.82 15.22 0.04
CA LYS A 120 -2.24 14.17 0.88
C LYS A 120 -2.91 12.83 0.60
N ILE A 121 -2.07 11.79 0.54
CA ILE A 121 -2.46 10.40 0.37
C ILE A 121 -2.13 9.69 1.68
N LEU A 122 -3.15 9.16 2.34
CA LEU A 122 -2.96 8.17 3.40
C LEU A 122 -2.87 6.81 2.72
N ALA A 123 -1.83 6.04 3.00
CA ALA A 123 -1.64 4.68 2.49
C ALA A 123 -1.51 3.74 3.67
N THR A 124 -2.40 2.75 3.76
CA THR A 124 -2.43 1.85 4.91
C THR A 124 -2.46 0.39 4.51
N ASP A 125 -1.77 -0.46 5.27
CA ASP A 125 -1.85 -1.90 5.13
C ASP A 125 -1.75 -2.56 6.51
N ILE A 126 -2.26 -3.79 6.64
CA ILE A 126 -2.08 -4.59 7.86
C ILE A 126 -0.66 -5.16 7.92
N ASP A 127 -0.04 -5.38 6.76
CA ASP A 127 1.29 -5.93 6.64
C ASP A 127 2.38 -4.87 6.87
N THR A 128 3.05 -4.96 8.02
CA THR A 128 4.04 -3.96 8.44
C THR A 128 5.30 -3.98 7.58
N GLN A 129 5.64 -5.15 6.99
CA GLN A 129 6.80 -5.26 6.11
C GLN A 129 6.51 -4.56 4.78
N MET A 130 5.31 -4.75 4.24
CA MET A 130 4.86 -4.04 3.04
C MET A 130 4.82 -2.52 3.25
N VAL A 131 4.30 -2.05 4.39
CA VAL A 131 4.31 -0.63 4.76
C VAL A 131 5.74 -0.07 4.82
N ALA A 132 6.70 -0.82 5.37
CA ALA A 132 8.10 -0.40 5.42
C ALA A 132 8.73 -0.33 4.02
N THR A 133 8.49 -1.34 3.17
CA THR A 133 8.92 -1.35 1.76
C THR A 133 8.35 -0.15 1.01
N ALA A 134 7.04 0.09 1.15
CA ALA A 134 6.34 1.21 0.53
C ALA A 134 6.91 2.56 0.98
N SER A 135 7.16 2.72 2.28
CA SER A 135 7.73 3.95 2.84
C SER A 135 9.16 4.22 2.38
N ALA A 136 9.97 3.18 2.13
CA ALA A 136 11.31 3.34 1.57
C ALA A 136 11.25 3.80 0.10
N GLY A 137 10.24 3.34 -0.65
CA GLY A 137 10.06 3.69 -2.06
C GLY A 137 11.19 3.18 -2.96
N LEU A 138 11.82 2.05 -2.59
CA LEU A 138 12.90 1.39 -3.31
C LEU A 138 12.41 0.10 -3.94
N TYR A 139 12.62 -0.06 -5.24
CA TYR A 139 12.09 -1.16 -6.04
C TYR A 139 13.17 -1.75 -6.96
N ALA A 140 13.06 -3.04 -7.23
CA ALA A 140 13.82 -3.66 -8.32
C ALA A 140 13.27 -3.22 -9.69
N GLU A 141 14.11 -3.28 -10.73
CA GLU A 141 13.76 -2.81 -12.08
C GLU A 141 12.53 -3.52 -12.67
N ASP A 142 12.35 -4.82 -12.40
CA ASP A 142 11.20 -5.60 -12.86
C ASP A 142 9.87 -5.13 -12.25
N ARG A 143 9.90 -4.59 -11.03
CA ARG A 143 8.71 -4.10 -10.31
C ARG A 143 8.15 -2.81 -10.88
N VAL A 144 8.98 -1.98 -11.51
CA VAL A 144 8.57 -0.66 -12.03
C VAL A 144 8.08 -0.69 -13.48
N LYS A 145 8.12 -1.84 -14.16
CA LYS A 145 7.75 -1.98 -15.59
C LYS A 145 6.32 -1.52 -15.93
N GLY A 146 5.43 -1.47 -14.94
CA GLY A 146 4.06 -0.96 -15.11
C GLY A 146 3.94 0.57 -15.13
N ILE A 147 5.02 1.32 -14.87
CA ILE A 147 5.03 2.78 -14.85
C ILE A 147 5.15 3.32 -16.29
N PRO A 148 4.18 4.13 -16.77
CA PRO A 148 4.32 4.81 -18.06
C PRO A 148 5.58 5.68 -18.14
N ASP A 149 6.26 5.67 -19.30
CA ASP A 149 7.54 6.36 -19.54
C ASP A 149 7.60 7.80 -19.05
N ARG A 150 6.51 8.55 -19.21
CA ARG A 150 6.42 9.95 -18.77
C ARG A 150 6.65 10.09 -17.26
N TYR A 151 6.11 9.16 -16.48
CA TYR A 151 6.25 9.14 -15.02
C TYR A 151 7.60 8.55 -14.62
N MET A 152 8.06 7.52 -15.33
CA MET A 152 9.38 6.92 -15.11
C MET A 152 10.48 8.00 -15.19
N ARG A 153 10.50 8.77 -16.28
CA ARG A 153 11.49 9.85 -16.48
C ARG A 153 11.39 10.99 -15.47
N ALA A 154 10.18 11.27 -14.96
CA ALA A 154 9.93 12.42 -14.09
C ALA A 154 10.11 12.12 -12.61
N PHE A 155 9.86 10.88 -12.18
CA PHE A 155 9.69 10.55 -10.77
C PHE A 155 10.44 9.31 -10.29
N VAL A 156 11.21 8.66 -11.15
CA VAL A 156 12.00 7.48 -10.78
C VAL A 156 13.47 7.77 -11.08
N ARG A 157 14.34 7.45 -10.12
CA ARG A 157 15.79 7.63 -10.21
C ARG A 157 16.51 6.36 -9.79
N GLU A 158 17.74 6.17 -10.25
CA GLU A 158 18.60 5.10 -9.72
C GLU A 158 19.05 5.44 -8.30
N ALA A 159 18.98 4.46 -7.39
CA ALA A 159 19.44 4.59 -5.99
C ALA A 159 20.73 3.82 -5.70
N GLY A 160 21.30 3.14 -6.71
CA GLY A 160 22.43 2.23 -6.55
C GLY A 160 22.00 0.77 -6.37
N ASP A 161 22.96 -0.16 -6.50
CA ASP A 161 22.76 -1.61 -6.36
C ASP A 161 21.68 -2.21 -7.28
N GLY A 162 21.47 -1.61 -8.46
CA GLY A 162 20.44 -2.04 -9.40
C GLY A 162 19.00 -1.78 -8.94
N ARG A 163 18.81 -0.91 -7.93
CA ARG A 163 17.49 -0.49 -7.45
C ARG A 163 17.11 0.89 -7.95
N LEU A 164 15.80 1.08 -8.07
CA LEU A 164 15.16 2.31 -8.47
C LEU A 164 14.41 2.90 -7.28
N GLU A 165 14.41 4.23 -7.19
CA GLU A 165 13.81 4.98 -6.10
C GLU A 165 12.76 5.96 -6.62
N MET A 166 11.63 6.00 -5.92
CA MET A 166 10.59 7.02 -6.13
C MET A 166 11.04 8.38 -5.62
N ALA A 167 10.78 9.43 -6.39
CA ALA A 167 11.18 10.79 -6.06
C ALA A 167 10.63 11.27 -4.71
N ASP A 168 11.43 12.04 -3.98
CA ASP A 168 11.07 12.60 -2.67
C ASP A 168 9.82 13.49 -2.72
N THR A 169 9.57 14.12 -3.88
CA THR A 169 8.35 14.89 -4.13
C THR A 169 7.09 14.03 -4.10
N LEU A 170 7.14 12.78 -4.55
CA LEU A 170 6.03 11.83 -4.41
C LEU A 170 5.91 11.34 -2.97
N LYS A 171 7.04 10.99 -2.34
CA LYS A 171 7.07 10.54 -0.93
C LYS A 171 6.44 11.58 0.00
N ALA A 172 6.66 12.87 -0.25
CA ALA A 172 6.07 13.96 0.52
C ALA A 172 4.53 14.08 0.41
N LEU A 173 3.92 13.48 -0.60
CA LEU A 173 2.46 13.41 -0.74
C LEU A 173 1.85 12.26 0.07
N ILE A 174 2.64 11.23 0.40
CA ILE A 174 2.14 9.97 0.94
C ILE A 174 2.52 9.83 2.42
N THR A 175 1.57 9.40 3.24
CA THR A 175 1.81 8.97 4.62
C THR A 175 1.45 7.50 4.73
N PHE A 176 2.47 6.67 4.96
CA PHE A 176 2.29 5.22 5.16
C PHE A 176 2.05 4.91 6.64
N LYS A 177 1.03 4.10 6.94
CA LYS A 177 0.71 3.65 8.31
C LYS A 177 0.22 2.21 8.35
N PRO A 178 0.62 1.41 9.35
CA PRO A 178 -0.05 0.14 9.58
C PRO A 178 -1.50 0.37 10.04
N LEU A 179 -2.45 -0.36 9.47
CA LEU A 179 -3.85 -0.33 9.86
C LEU A 179 -4.54 -1.64 9.50
N ASN A 180 -5.25 -2.22 10.46
CA ASN A 180 -6.22 -3.27 10.21
C ASN A 180 -7.59 -2.64 9.90
N LEU A 181 -8.17 -2.95 8.75
CA LEU A 181 -9.45 -2.37 8.30
C LEU A 181 -10.65 -2.78 9.18
N PHE A 182 -10.52 -3.86 9.97
CA PHE A 182 -11.55 -4.28 10.95
C PHE A 182 -11.52 -3.50 12.26
N ASP A 183 -10.42 -2.80 12.56
CA ASP A 183 -10.30 -2.04 13.79
C ASP A 183 -10.92 -0.65 13.64
N ALA A 184 -11.11 0.05 14.77
CA ALA A 184 -11.55 1.43 14.75
C ALA A 184 -10.54 2.31 14.00
N TRP A 185 -11.05 3.07 13.03
CA TRP A 185 -10.27 3.94 12.16
C TRP A 185 -9.82 5.20 12.92
N PRO A 186 -8.50 5.42 13.14
CA PRO A 186 -8.01 6.52 13.96
C PRO A 186 -8.03 7.88 13.24
N MET A 187 -8.19 7.87 11.92
CA MET A 187 -8.26 9.06 11.08
C MET A 187 -9.58 9.82 11.31
N ARG A 188 -9.52 11.15 11.19
CA ARG A 188 -10.66 12.06 11.36
C ARG A 188 -10.85 12.90 10.11
N GLY A 189 -12.11 13.21 9.81
CA GLY A 189 -12.48 14.00 8.64
C GLY A 189 -12.69 13.15 7.38
N PRO A 190 -13.26 13.77 6.33
CA PRO A 190 -13.59 13.05 5.10
C PRO A 190 -12.37 12.83 4.22
N PHE A 191 -12.47 11.79 3.38
CA PHE A 191 -11.62 11.63 2.19
C PHE A 191 -12.43 12.01 0.95
N ASP A 192 -11.78 12.67 0.00
CA ASP A 192 -12.37 12.96 -1.31
C ASP A 192 -12.39 11.70 -2.18
N VAL A 193 -11.39 10.83 -2.06
CA VAL A 193 -11.27 9.58 -2.82
C VAL A 193 -10.73 8.46 -1.92
N ILE A 194 -11.31 7.27 -2.02
CA ILE A 194 -10.82 6.06 -1.35
C ILE A 194 -10.58 4.99 -2.42
N PHE A 195 -9.33 4.56 -2.55
CA PHE A 195 -8.94 3.35 -3.26
C PHE A 195 -8.95 2.19 -2.26
N CYS A 196 -9.90 1.27 -2.42
CA CYS A 196 -9.95 0.02 -1.64
C CYS A 196 -10.13 -1.14 -2.60
N ARG A 197 -9.01 -1.60 -3.18
CA ARG A 197 -9.01 -2.48 -4.35
C ARG A 197 -8.31 -3.78 -4.05
N ASN A 198 -8.89 -4.90 -4.51
CA ASN A 198 -8.32 -6.24 -4.33
C ASN A 198 -8.06 -6.64 -2.86
N VAL A 199 -8.69 -5.95 -1.91
CA VAL A 199 -8.59 -6.19 -0.46
C VAL A 199 -9.88 -6.81 0.08
N MET A 200 -11.04 -6.31 -0.35
CA MET A 200 -12.35 -6.81 0.08
C MET A 200 -12.60 -8.28 -0.28
N ILE A 201 -11.88 -8.83 -1.26
CA ILE A 201 -11.95 -10.26 -1.64
C ILE A 201 -11.48 -11.22 -0.55
N TYR A 202 -10.87 -10.69 0.53
CA TYR A 202 -10.44 -11.46 1.70
C TYR A 202 -11.40 -11.31 2.90
N PHE A 203 -12.47 -10.54 2.73
CA PHE A 203 -13.49 -10.29 3.74
C PHE A 203 -14.76 -11.07 3.42
N ASP A 204 -15.48 -11.49 4.46
CA ASP A 204 -16.83 -12.07 4.39
C ASP A 204 -17.90 -10.98 4.52
#